data_AF-A0AAD6QH44-F1
#
_entry.id   AF-A0AAD6QH44-F1
#
_cell.length_a   1.000
_cell.length_b   1.000
_cell.length_c   1.000
_cell.angle_alpha   90.00
_cell.angle_beta   90.00
_cell.angle_gamma   90.00
#
_symmetry.space_group_name_H-M   'P 1'
#
loop_
_entity.id
_entity.type
_entity.pdbx_description
1 polymer ?
#
loop_
_entity_poly.entity_id
_entity_poly.type
_entity_poly.pdbx_seq_one_letter_code
_entity_poly.pdbx_strand_id
1 'polypeptide(L)'
;MECDKGFSSSYMLLKPEELTFFDLINILFSTDIEKRKFVDSAEVKEEDFQRRWLIFISIVVQKLLQFFSKPISSFGSLVEMWLNLLSSNGGFGSLLLNTIEGKVVIPEKTSASFVSITGNYDLRTELDRNIKHGDPSYENARRLRVAIIHGMARMAAIMASTYKAYLGVGLGPLSFLTNFRIPHPGRVGGRFFIDIAMPVMLDWVLGGNSSKLEGRSLSCRLSDKANDQLRRWFVDDDALERSLNGEWFLLPCGNDAVASQPIGLSRDENKPCVVGSVSQEDFPGMSIVIPAPQVSKTHARITCKDGAFYLIDLRSEHGTFITDIEGRRYRAPPNFPTRFHPSDMIEFGSDKKVIFRVKVMRSPPKISEKDEGQRRHVMDANRRWRLHVIGLKSGSDRIIGAQK
;
A
#
# COMPACT_ATOMS: atom_id res chain seq x y z
N MET A 1 -31.58 8.59 -5.87
CA MET A 1 -30.54 9.43 -5.24
C MET A 1 -29.93 10.24 -6.36
N GLU A 2 -30.21 11.54 -6.41
CA GLU A 2 -29.52 12.46 -7.32
C GLU A 2 -28.07 12.62 -6.83
N CYS A 3 -27.09 12.51 -7.75
CA CYS A 3 -25.68 12.74 -7.44
C CYS A 3 -25.50 14.15 -6.88
N ASP A 4 -24.89 14.26 -5.70
CA ASP A 4 -24.46 15.55 -5.16
C ASP A 4 -23.36 16.12 -6.08
N LYS A 5 -23.72 17.13 -6.87
CA LYS A 5 -22.82 17.79 -7.83
C LYS A 5 -21.84 18.77 -7.17
N GLY A 6 -21.81 18.85 -5.84
CA GLY A 6 -20.88 19.71 -5.10
C GLY A 6 -19.41 19.50 -5.50
N PHE A 7 -19.02 18.27 -5.84
CA PHE A 7 -17.65 17.95 -6.25
C PHE A 7 -17.26 18.44 -7.67
N SER A 8 -18.19 18.45 -8.64
CA SER A 8 -17.92 18.94 -10.01
C SER A 8 -17.93 20.46 -10.13
N SER A 9 -18.14 21.18 -9.01
CA SER A 9 -18.10 22.65 -8.96
C SER A 9 -16.71 23.25 -9.08
N SER A 10 -15.67 22.52 -8.69
CA SER A 10 -14.27 22.99 -8.66
C SER A 10 -13.31 22.14 -9.51
N TYR A 11 -13.77 21.01 -10.04
CA TYR A 11 -12.97 20.07 -10.83
C TYR A 11 -13.75 19.63 -12.08
N MET A 12 -13.02 19.43 -13.19
CA MET A 12 -13.57 18.89 -14.42
C MET A 12 -13.45 17.36 -14.41
N LEU A 13 -14.58 16.65 -14.35
CA LEU A 13 -14.59 15.20 -14.37
C LEU A 13 -14.75 14.69 -15.81
N LEU A 14 -13.78 13.90 -16.28
CA LEU A 14 -13.80 13.29 -17.61
C LEU A 14 -14.23 11.82 -17.51
N LYS A 15 -15.26 11.42 -18.25
CA LYS A 15 -15.75 10.04 -18.36
C LYS A 15 -15.35 9.45 -19.73
N PRO A 16 -14.13 8.92 -19.88
CA PRO A 16 -13.60 8.42 -21.17
C PRO A 16 -14.37 7.24 -21.78
N GLU A 17 -15.23 6.59 -20.98
CA GLU A 17 -16.06 5.45 -21.37
C GLU A 17 -17.23 5.87 -22.27
N GLU A 18 -17.74 7.08 -22.10
CA GLU A 18 -18.87 7.64 -22.87
C GLU A 18 -18.42 8.40 -24.12
N LEU A 19 -17.10 8.48 -24.35
CA LEU A 19 -16.47 9.23 -25.45
C LEU A 19 -16.43 8.46 -26.76
N THR A 20 -17.12 8.99 -27.78
CA THR A 20 -16.98 8.51 -29.18
C THR A 20 -15.72 9.09 -29.84
N PHE A 21 -15.29 8.46 -30.95
CA PHE A 21 -14.14 8.94 -31.74
C PHE A 21 -14.36 10.36 -32.29
N PHE A 22 -15.58 10.67 -32.74
CA PHE A 22 -15.92 11.99 -33.28
C PHE A 22 -15.96 13.06 -32.18
N ASP A 23 -16.45 12.70 -30.99
CA ASP A 23 -16.42 13.61 -29.84
C ASP A 23 -14.99 14.02 -29.49
N LEU A 24 -14.05 13.08 -29.54
CA LEU A 24 -12.64 13.30 -29.27
C LEU A 24 -12.00 14.30 -30.24
N ILE A 25 -12.24 14.15 -31.56
CA ILE A 25 -11.74 15.12 -32.56
C ILE A 25 -12.39 16.48 -32.33
N ASN A 26 -13.68 16.51 -32.03
CA ASN A 26 -14.43 17.75 -31.81
C ASN A 26 -14.00 18.52 -30.55
N ILE A 27 -13.22 17.94 -29.62
CA ILE A 27 -12.63 18.68 -28.48
C ILE A 27 -11.59 19.70 -28.97
N LEU A 28 -10.89 19.41 -30.07
CA LEU A 28 -9.86 20.29 -30.62
C LEU A 28 -10.44 21.55 -31.27
N PHE A 29 -11.69 21.49 -31.73
CA PHE A 29 -12.31 22.54 -32.53
C PHE A 29 -13.47 23.26 -31.82
N SER A 30 -14.05 22.68 -30.76
CA SER A 30 -15.18 23.26 -30.02
C SER A 30 -14.73 23.96 -28.75
N THR A 31 -15.22 25.19 -28.54
CA THR A 31 -15.09 25.96 -27.29
C THR A 31 -16.06 25.51 -26.21
N ASP A 32 -17.17 24.92 -26.61
CA ASP A 32 -18.21 24.41 -25.72
C ASP A 32 -17.95 22.92 -25.45
N ILE A 33 -17.39 22.63 -24.28
CA ILE A 33 -17.03 21.28 -23.81
C ILE A 33 -18.06 20.74 -22.80
N GLU A 34 -18.79 21.65 -22.14
CA GLU A 34 -19.69 21.39 -21.01
C GLU A 34 -20.97 20.63 -21.41
N LYS A 35 -21.46 20.84 -22.64
CA LYS A 35 -22.71 20.20 -23.13
C LYS A 35 -22.58 18.72 -23.46
N ARG A 36 -21.45 18.08 -23.15
CA ARG A 36 -21.16 16.72 -23.61
C ARG A 36 -21.23 15.72 -22.48
N LYS A 37 -21.84 14.56 -22.75
CA LYS A 37 -22.10 13.50 -21.76
C LYS A 37 -20.86 13.03 -20.99
N PHE A 38 -19.67 13.17 -21.59
CA PHE A 38 -18.41 12.75 -21.01
C PHE A 38 -17.74 13.77 -20.09
N VAL A 39 -18.30 14.96 -19.90
CA VAL A 39 -17.76 16.01 -19.01
C VAL A 39 -18.80 16.37 -17.97
N ASP A 40 -18.41 16.29 -16.69
CA ASP A 40 -19.20 16.81 -15.57
C ASP A 40 -18.42 17.98 -14.96
N SER A 41 -18.94 19.20 -15.11
CA SER A 41 -18.37 20.45 -14.61
C SER A 41 -19.50 21.46 -14.39
N ALA A 42 -19.41 22.30 -13.35
CA ALA A 42 -20.48 23.23 -12.99
C ALA A 42 -20.51 24.54 -13.80
N GLU A 43 -19.42 24.91 -14.49
CA GLU A 43 -19.36 25.93 -15.54
C GLU A 43 -17.89 26.13 -15.96
N VAL A 44 -17.64 26.31 -17.26
CA VAL A 44 -16.68 27.25 -17.88
C VAL A 44 -16.37 26.78 -19.31
N LYS A 45 -16.63 27.66 -20.28
CA LYS A 45 -16.07 27.57 -21.63
C LYS A 45 -14.54 27.61 -21.53
N GLU A 46 -13.89 26.51 -21.87
CA GLU A 46 -12.43 26.47 -21.93
C GLU A 46 -11.97 27.14 -23.22
N GLU A 47 -11.75 28.46 -23.24
CA GLU A 47 -11.38 29.20 -24.46
C GLU A 47 -9.96 28.89 -24.96
N ASP A 48 -9.06 28.44 -24.08
CA ASP A 48 -7.66 28.20 -24.37
C ASP A 48 -7.41 26.87 -25.10
N PHE A 49 -6.86 26.96 -26.32
CA PHE A 49 -6.51 25.79 -27.13
C PHE A 49 -5.46 24.90 -26.46
N GLN A 50 -4.51 25.44 -25.69
CA GLN A 50 -3.47 24.63 -25.02
C GLN A 50 -4.10 23.67 -24.01
N ARG A 51 -5.10 24.14 -23.25
CA ARG A 51 -5.84 23.32 -22.29
C ARG A 51 -6.68 22.25 -22.99
N ARG A 52 -7.38 22.59 -24.08
CA ARG A 52 -8.12 21.60 -24.88
C ARG A 52 -7.22 20.54 -25.49
N TRP A 53 -6.04 20.94 -25.97
CA TRP A 53 -5.04 20.03 -26.49
C TRP A 53 -4.52 19.07 -25.41
N LEU A 54 -4.27 19.56 -24.19
CA LEU A 54 -3.90 18.72 -23.05
C LEU A 54 -5.01 17.74 -22.66
N ILE A 55 -6.27 18.19 -22.63
CA ILE A 55 -7.44 17.32 -22.38
C ILE A 55 -7.53 16.24 -23.47
N PHE A 56 -7.39 16.63 -24.73
CA PHE A 56 -7.38 15.71 -25.87
C PHE A 56 -6.28 14.66 -25.75
N ILE A 57 -5.02 15.06 -25.53
CA ILE A 57 -3.90 14.12 -25.35
C ILE A 57 -4.16 13.20 -24.17
N SER A 58 -4.64 13.73 -23.04
CA SER A 58 -4.91 12.94 -21.84
C SER A 58 -5.93 11.83 -22.11
N ILE A 59 -7.02 12.14 -22.83
CA ILE A 59 -8.04 11.16 -23.22
C ILE A 59 -7.49 10.15 -24.23
N VAL A 60 -6.70 10.60 -25.22
CA VAL A 60 -6.04 9.73 -26.20
C VAL A 60 -5.13 8.72 -25.49
N VAL A 61 -4.28 9.19 -24.58
CA VAL A 61 -3.39 8.34 -23.78
C VAL A 61 -4.19 7.38 -22.92
N GLN A 62 -5.26 7.83 -22.25
CA GLN A 62 -6.14 6.95 -21.47
C GLN A 62 -6.78 5.85 -22.34
N LYS A 63 -7.32 6.17 -23.51
CA LYS A 63 -7.88 5.16 -24.44
C LYS A 63 -6.80 4.21 -24.96
N LEU A 64 -5.60 4.71 -25.24
CA LEU A 64 -4.45 3.89 -25.65
C LEU A 64 -4.06 2.90 -24.54
N LEU A 65 -3.94 3.37 -23.30
CA LEU A 65 -3.64 2.54 -22.13
C LEU A 65 -4.73 1.50 -21.88
N GLN A 66 -6.01 1.88 -22.00
CA GLN A 66 -7.13 0.94 -21.88
C GLN A 66 -7.13 -0.10 -23.00
N PHE A 67 -6.86 0.31 -24.24
CA PHE A 67 -6.75 -0.57 -25.40
C PHE A 67 -5.65 -1.61 -25.20
N PHE A 68 -4.47 -1.18 -24.72
CA PHE A 68 -3.35 -2.08 -24.46
C PHE A 68 -3.45 -2.84 -23.14
N SER A 69 -4.32 -2.48 -22.21
CA SER A 69 -4.40 -3.10 -20.88
C SER A 69 -4.53 -4.63 -20.90
N LYS A 70 -5.43 -5.16 -21.75
CA LYS A 70 -5.64 -6.61 -21.90
C LYS A 70 -4.47 -7.29 -22.62
N PRO A 71 -3.99 -6.79 -23.79
CA PRO A 71 -2.78 -7.32 -24.43
C PRO A 71 -1.55 -7.34 -23.51
N ILE A 72 -1.27 -6.24 -22.79
CA ILE A 72 -0.13 -6.14 -21.87
C ILE A 72 -0.27 -7.11 -20.70
N SER A 73 -1.48 -7.28 -20.16
CA SER A 73 -1.73 -8.24 -19.07
C SER A 73 -1.52 -9.68 -19.54
N SER A 74 -1.98 -10.02 -20.75
CA SER A 74 -1.75 -11.34 -21.35
C SER A 74 -0.27 -11.59 -21.61
N PHE A 75 0.42 -10.61 -22.20
CA PHE A 75 1.87 -10.66 -22.41
C PHE A 75 2.63 -10.85 -21.10
N GLY A 76 2.28 -10.08 -20.06
CA GLY A 76 2.84 -10.25 -18.71
C GLY A 76 2.64 -11.67 -18.18
N SER A 77 1.44 -12.25 -18.30
CA SER A 77 1.20 -13.62 -17.85
C SER A 77 1.97 -14.67 -18.66
N LEU A 78 2.16 -14.46 -19.97
CA LEU A 78 2.97 -15.34 -20.82
C LEU A 78 4.45 -15.27 -20.43
N VAL A 79 4.98 -14.07 -20.23
CA VAL A 79 6.36 -13.88 -19.76
C VAL A 79 6.54 -14.47 -18.37
N GLU A 80 5.61 -14.28 -17.44
CA GLU A 80 5.62 -14.92 -16.12
C GLU A 80 5.66 -16.45 -16.22
N MET A 81 4.78 -17.04 -17.03
CA MET A 81 4.75 -18.49 -17.25
C MET A 81 6.08 -19.00 -17.82
N TRP A 82 6.64 -18.27 -18.80
CA TRP A 82 7.89 -18.63 -19.44
C TRP A 82 9.08 -18.54 -18.49
N LEU A 83 9.16 -17.48 -17.68
CA LEU A 83 10.20 -17.33 -16.65
C LEU A 83 10.10 -18.42 -15.57
N ASN A 84 8.89 -18.77 -15.12
CA ASN A 84 8.70 -19.86 -14.15
C ASN A 84 9.01 -21.24 -14.74
N LEU A 85 8.72 -21.47 -16.02
CA LEU A 85 9.07 -22.69 -16.72
C LEU A 85 10.60 -22.83 -16.81
N LEU A 86 11.27 -21.74 -17.13
CA LEU A 86 12.72 -21.67 -17.19
C LEU A 86 13.35 -21.95 -15.81
N SER A 87 12.86 -21.26 -14.77
CA SER A 87 13.33 -21.39 -13.39
C SER A 87 13.12 -22.81 -12.85
N SER A 88 11.92 -23.39 -13.03
CA SER A 88 11.58 -24.73 -12.53
C SER A 88 12.36 -25.87 -13.19
N ASN A 89 12.95 -25.61 -14.36
CA ASN A 89 13.71 -26.61 -15.13
C ASN A 89 15.22 -26.36 -15.13
N GLY A 90 15.73 -25.46 -14.28
CA GLY A 90 17.17 -25.22 -14.14
C GLY A 90 17.80 -24.36 -15.25
N GLY A 91 17.00 -23.50 -15.90
CA GLY A 91 17.47 -22.59 -16.96
C GLY A 91 17.23 -23.10 -18.39
N PHE A 92 17.64 -22.30 -19.38
CA PHE A 92 17.32 -22.56 -20.80
C PHE A 92 17.92 -23.86 -21.35
N GLY A 93 19.20 -24.11 -21.08
CA GLY A 93 19.89 -25.31 -21.57
C GLY A 93 19.32 -26.60 -20.97
N SER A 94 19.07 -26.59 -19.66
CA SER A 94 18.45 -27.71 -18.94
C SER A 94 17.00 -27.94 -19.38
N LEU A 95 16.22 -26.87 -19.64
CA LEU A 95 14.89 -26.99 -20.21
C LEU A 95 14.91 -27.68 -21.59
N LEU A 96 15.85 -27.33 -22.47
CA LEU A 96 15.98 -27.96 -23.79
C LEU A 96 16.30 -29.46 -23.66
N LEU A 97 17.23 -29.83 -22.78
CA LEU A 97 17.58 -31.22 -22.49
C LEU A 97 16.40 -31.99 -21.88
N ASN A 98 15.73 -31.42 -20.88
CA ASN A 98 14.54 -32.01 -20.26
C ASN A 98 13.38 -32.14 -21.24
N THR A 99 13.30 -31.27 -22.26
CA THR A 99 12.31 -31.39 -23.35
C THR A 99 12.59 -32.60 -24.22
N ILE A 100 13.87 -32.88 -24.52
CA ILE A 100 14.28 -34.06 -25.28
C ILE A 100 14.10 -35.34 -24.44
N GLU A 101 14.39 -35.30 -23.14
CA GLU A 101 14.25 -36.43 -22.22
C GLU A 101 12.81 -36.67 -21.71
N GLY A 102 11.87 -35.77 -22.01
CA GLY A 102 10.48 -35.85 -21.53
C GLY A 102 10.29 -35.55 -20.04
N LYS A 103 11.25 -34.88 -19.39
CA LYS A 103 11.27 -34.58 -17.94
C LYS A 103 10.90 -33.12 -17.61
N VAL A 104 10.14 -32.45 -18.48
CA VAL A 104 9.80 -31.03 -18.28
C VAL A 104 8.81 -30.86 -17.12
N VAL A 105 9.21 -30.07 -16.13
CA VAL A 105 8.34 -29.66 -15.02
C VAL A 105 7.51 -28.46 -15.45
N ILE A 106 6.20 -28.64 -15.60
CA ILE A 106 5.27 -27.56 -15.95
C ILE A 106 4.88 -26.82 -14.66
N PRO A 107 5.14 -25.50 -14.55
CA PRO A 107 4.86 -24.75 -13.34
C PRO A 107 3.36 -24.47 -13.20
N GLU A 108 2.81 -24.75 -12.02
CA GLU A 108 1.41 -24.49 -11.69
C GLU A 108 1.24 -23.08 -11.11
N LYS A 109 0.35 -22.25 -11.66
CA LYS A 109 0.19 -20.83 -11.25
C LYS A 109 -0.20 -20.62 -9.78
N THR A 110 -0.81 -21.61 -9.16
CA THR A 110 -1.29 -21.60 -7.77
C THR A 110 -0.22 -22.10 -6.79
N SER A 111 0.90 -22.66 -7.28
CA SER A 111 1.92 -23.23 -6.41
C SER A 111 2.74 -22.12 -5.74
N ALA A 112 3.29 -22.45 -4.56
CA ALA A 112 4.21 -21.57 -3.86
C ALA A 112 5.55 -21.36 -4.59
N SER A 113 5.86 -22.19 -5.59
CA SER A 113 7.04 -22.08 -6.44
C SER A 113 6.84 -21.17 -7.65
N PHE A 114 5.61 -20.75 -7.95
CA PHE A 114 5.33 -19.81 -9.04
C PHE A 114 5.49 -18.37 -8.56
N VAL A 115 6.43 -17.65 -9.18
CA VAL A 115 6.87 -16.31 -8.77
C VAL A 115 6.54 -15.26 -9.86
N SER A 116 6.25 -14.02 -9.47
CA SER A 116 6.02 -12.91 -10.41
C SER A 116 7.24 -12.60 -11.30
N ILE A 117 7.05 -11.83 -12.39
CA ILE A 117 8.18 -11.28 -13.19
C ILE A 117 9.16 -10.56 -12.29
N THR A 118 8.67 -9.67 -11.41
CA THR A 118 9.50 -8.93 -10.46
C THR A 118 10.26 -9.85 -9.52
N GLY A 119 9.66 -10.95 -9.05
CA GLY A 119 10.38 -11.90 -8.21
C GLY A 119 11.37 -12.81 -8.96
N ASN A 120 11.28 -12.91 -10.28
CA ASN A 120 12.33 -13.54 -11.11
C ASN A 120 13.49 -12.58 -11.41
N TYR A 121 13.23 -11.26 -11.50
CA TYR A 121 14.27 -10.24 -11.74
C TYR A 121 14.93 -9.72 -10.45
N ASP A 122 14.19 -9.67 -9.35
CA ASP A 122 14.69 -9.20 -8.07
C ASP A 122 15.40 -10.33 -7.33
N LEU A 123 16.69 -10.49 -7.64
CA LEU A 123 17.60 -11.41 -6.95
C LEU A 123 17.97 -10.93 -5.53
N ARG A 124 17.44 -9.80 -5.04
CA ARG A 124 17.75 -9.25 -3.71
C ARG A 124 16.97 -10.02 -2.65
N THR A 125 17.57 -11.14 -2.27
CA THR A 125 17.09 -12.13 -1.31
C THR A 125 17.25 -11.70 0.17
N GLU A 126 16.82 -10.46 0.50
CA GLU A 126 16.47 -9.93 1.85
C GLU A 126 17.48 -9.04 2.62
N LEU A 127 17.02 -8.38 3.70
CA LEU A 127 17.78 -7.55 4.65
C LEU A 127 17.52 -8.12 6.07
N ASP A 128 18.57 -8.36 6.86
CA ASP A 128 18.54 -9.01 8.18
C ASP A 128 17.49 -8.40 9.12
N ARG A 129 16.68 -9.24 9.77
CA ARG A 129 15.60 -8.84 10.69
C ARG A 129 16.10 -8.20 11.98
N ASN A 130 17.37 -8.42 12.33
CA ASN A 130 18.00 -7.83 13.51
C ASN A 130 18.43 -6.38 13.30
N ILE A 131 18.52 -5.95 12.04
CA ILE A 131 18.86 -4.58 11.67
C ILE A 131 17.62 -3.70 11.86
N LYS A 132 17.58 -2.97 12.98
CA LYS A 132 16.57 -1.93 13.21
C LYS A 132 16.92 -0.69 12.37
N HIS A 133 15.92 0.14 12.06
CA HIS A 133 16.14 1.42 11.40
C HIS A 133 17.14 2.27 12.23
N GLY A 134 18.33 2.52 11.69
CA GLY A 134 19.43 3.22 12.37
C GLY A 134 20.50 2.33 13.02
N ASP A 135 20.56 1.03 12.70
CA ASP A 135 21.61 0.14 13.19
C ASP A 135 23.01 0.62 12.75
N PRO A 136 23.97 0.81 13.68
CA PRO A 136 25.33 1.27 13.37
C PRO A 136 26.08 0.35 12.40
N SER A 137 25.84 -0.97 12.43
CA SER A 137 26.51 -1.93 11.55
C SER A 137 26.04 -1.80 10.10
N TYR A 138 24.73 -1.56 9.91
CA TYR A 138 24.14 -1.30 8.60
C TYR A 138 24.59 0.05 8.05
N GLU A 139 24.59 1.10 8.87
CA GLU A 139 25.06 2.42 8.45
C GLU A 139 26.55 2.39 8.08
N ASN A 140 27.39 1.63 8.79
CA ASN A 140 28.79 1.45 8.43
C ASN A 140 28.95 0.71 7.08
N ALA A 141 28.21 -0.39 6.87
CA ALA A 141 28.22 -1.10 5.59
C ALA A 141 27.65 -0.28 4.42
N ARG A 142 26.63 0.55 4.69
CA ARG A 142 26.05 1.49 3.72
C ARG A 142 27.02 2.61 3.38
N ARG A 143 27.65 3.24 4.37
CA ARG A 143 28.66 4.30 4.18
C ARG A 143 29.85 3.81 3.37
N LEU A 144 30.35 2.60 3.65
CA LEU A 144 31.42 1.99 2.87
C LEU A 144 31.03 1.79 1.39
N ARG A 145 29.82 1.26 1.13
CA ARG A 145 29.31 1.09 -0.23
C ARG A 145 29.14 2.42 -0.97
N VAL A 146 28.54 3.41 -0.31
CA VAL A 146 28.37 4.76 -0.88
C VAL A 146 29.72 5.40 -1.18
N ALA A 147 30.71 5.27 -0.29
CA ALA A 147 32.06 5.78 -0.52
C ALA A 147 32.74 5.12 -1.72
N ILE A 148 32.60 3.80 -1.87
CA ILE A 148 33.15 3.04 -3.00
C ILE A 148 32.47 3.47 -4.32
N ILE A 149 31.13 3.54 -4.36
CA ILE A 149 30.38 4.01 -5.54
C ILE A 149 30.78 5.42 -5.92
N HIS A 150 30.86 6.32 -4.94
CA HIS A 150 31.25 7.71 -5.18
C HIS A 150 32.69 7.81 -5.69
N GLY A 151 33.62 7.03 -5.11
CA GLY A 151 35.01 6.96 -5.57
C GLY A 151 35.13 6.45 -7.02
N MET A 152 34.38 5.41 -7.37
CA MET A 152 34.36 4.86 -8.74
C MET A 152 33.75 5.83 -9.73
N ALA A 153 32.62 6.47 -9.40
CA ALA A 153 31.99 7.47 -10.26
C ALA A 153 32.93 8.67 -10.51
N ARG A 154 33.63 9.13 -9.48
CA ARG A 154 34.62 10.20 -9.60
C ARG A 154 35.81 9.78 -10.47
N MET A 155 36.34 8.57 -10.29
CA MET A 155 37.42 8.03 -11.11
C MET A 155 36.98 7.89 -12.58
N ALA A 156 35.77 7.39 -12.84
CA ALA A 156 35.21 7.27 -14.18
C ALA A 156 35.03 8.64 -14.85
N ALA A 157 34.59 9.66 -14.11
CA ALA A 157 34.49 11.04 -14.61
C ALA A 157 35.86 11.65 -14.94
N ILE A 158 36.88 11.38 -14.10
CA ILE A 158 38.27 11.78 -14.38
C ILE A 158 38.78 11.05 -15.63
N MET A 159 38.60 9.74 -15.72
CA MET A 159 38.98 8.96 -16.91
C MET A 159 38.28 9.46 -18.17
N ALA A 160 36.97 9.72 -18.12
CA ALA A 160 36.22 10.26 -19.25
C ALA A 160 36.72 11.64 -19.69
N SER A 161 37.16 12.49 -18.75
CA SER A 161 37.70 13.82 -19.07
C SER A 161 39.15 13.78 -19.54
N THR A 162 40.02 12.97 -18.93
CA THR A 162 41.43 12.78 -19.34
C THR A 162 41.54 12.11 -20.71
N TYR A 163 40.65 11.15 -21.02
CA TYR A 163 40.64 10.44 -22.30
C TYR A 163 39.62 11.01 -23.31
N LYS A 164 39.04 12.19 -23.04
CA LYS A 164 38.03 12.84 -23.87
C LYS A 164 38.44 12.98 -25.34
N ALA A 165 39.69 13.38 -25.59
CA ALA A 165 40.26 13.50 -26.94
C ALA A 165 40.31 12.17 -27.71
N TYR A 166 40.48 11.04 -27.01
CA TYR A 166 40.55 9.70 -27.60
C TYR A 166 39.18 9.02 -27.76
N LEU A 167 38.15 9.54 -27.09
CA LEU A 167 36.76 9.09 -27.23
C LEU A 167 36.03 9.79 -28.40
N GLY A 168 36.70 10.70 -29.12
CA GLY A 168 36.16 11.39 -30.29
C GLY A 168 35.18 12.51 -29.97
N VAL A 169 35.04 12.90 -28.70
CA VAL A 169 34.09 13.92 -28.24
C VAL A 169 34.84 15.21 -27.91
N GLY A 170 34.68 16.24 -28.74
CA GLY A 170 35.17 17.60 -28.46
C GLY A 170 36.45 18.05 -29.18
N LEU A 171 36.85 17.42 -30.29
CA LEU A 171 38.04 17.83 -31.08
C LEU A 171 37.81 19.01 -32.05
N GLY A 172 36.60 19.57 -32.10
CA GLY A 172 36.31 20.75 -32.92
C GLY A 172 36.79 20.60 -34.38
N PRO A 173 37.41 21.62 -34.99
CA PRO A 173 37.90 21.58 -36.38
C PRO A 173 38.98 20.50 -36.68
N LEU A 174 39.51 19.81 -35.67
CA LEU A 174 40.59 18.82 -35.79
C LEU A 174 40.08 17.36 -35.72
N SER A 175 38.80 17.12 -36.00
CA SER A 175 38.19 15.78 -35.99
C SER A 175 38.85 14.76 -36.92
N PHE A 176 39.59 15.21 -37.95
CA PHE A 176 40.32 14.37 -38.90
C PHE A 176 41.38 13.46 -38.23
N LEU A 177 41.90 13.81 -37.05
CA LEU A 177 42.87 13.00 -36.31
C LEU A 177 42.29 11.67 -35.79
N THR A 178 40.96 11.56 -35.68
CA THR A 178 40.28 10.33 -35.26
C THR A 178 40.34 9.21 -36.31
N ASN A 179 40.62 9.55 -37.57
CA ASN A 179 40.72 8.58 -38.68
C ASN A 179 41.97 7.69 -38.61
N PHE A 180 43.00 8.08 -37.86
CA PHE A 180 44.26 7.32 -37.80
C PHE A 180 44.21 6.04 -36.95
N ARG A 181 43.08 5.72 -36.30
CA ARG A 181 42.75 4.40 -35.70
C ARG A 181 43.88 3.70 -34.91
N ILE A 182 44.81 4.42 -34.28
CA ILE A 182 45.89 3.82 -33.50
C ILE A 182 45.31 3.31 -32.17
N PRO A 183 45.25 1.98 -31.92
CA PRO A 183 44.72 1.45 -30.67
C PRO A 183 45.74 1.69 -29.56
N HIS A 184 45.50 2.68 -28.71
CA HIS A 184 46.34 2.91 -27.54
C HIS A 184 46.24 1.69 -26.59
N PRO A 185 47.35 1.16 -26.04
CA PRO A 185 47.32 -0.04 -25.18
C PRO A 185 46.37 0.11 -23.98
N GLY A 186 46.26 1.30 -23.40
CA GLY A 186 45.28 1.63 -22.37
C GLY A 186 43.80 1.47 -22.75
N ARG A 187 43.44 1.55 -24.05
CA ARG A 187 42.06 1.31 -24.54
C ARG A 187 41.72 -0.18 -24.54
N VAL A 188 42.69 -1.05 -24.84
CA VAL A 188 42.51 -2.50 -24.81
C VAL A 188 42.40 -2.98 -23.36
N GLY A 189 43.30 -2.53 -22.48
CA GLY A 189 43.24 -2.83 -21.05
C GLY A 189 41.98 -2.27 -20.38
N GLY A 190 41.57 -1.05 -20.73
CA GLY A 190 40.34 -0.43 -20.22
C GLY A 190 39.07 -1.15 -20.67
N ARG A 191 39.01 -1.68 -21.91
CA ARG A 191 37.86 -2.47 -22.39
C ARG A 191 37.73 -3.79 -21.64
N PHE A 192 38.85 -4.51 -21.49
CA PHE A 192 38.88 -5.75 -20.72
C PHE A 192 38.44 -5.55 -19.27
N PHE A 193 38.91 -4.47 -18.62
CA PHE A 193 38.51 -4.15 -17.26
C PHE A 193 37.03 -3.74 -17.18
N ILE A 194 36.52 -2.94 -18.13
CA ILE A 194 35.10 -2.54 -18.16
C ILE A 194 34.20 -3.75 -18.37
N ASP A 195 34.52 -4.63 -19.33
CA ASP A 195 33.69 -5.76 -19.70
C ASP A 195 33.57 -6.80 -18.56
N ILE A 196 34.56 -6.86 -17.65
CA ILE A 196 34.55 -7.77 -16.49
C ILE A 196 34.10 -7.06 -15.21
N ALA A 197 34.67 -5.90 -14.89
CA ALA A 197 34.44 -5.23 -13.62
C ALA A 197 33.11 -4.49 -13.58
N MET A 198 32.62 -3.94 -14.70
CA MET A 198 31.37 -3.17 -14.71
C MET A 198 30.14 -4.04 -14.43
N PRO A 199 29.97 -5.24 -15.00
CA PRO A 199 28.86 -6.13 -14.63
C PRO A 199 28.92 -6.57 -13.16
N VAL A 200 30.09 -6.97 -12.65
CA VAL A 200 30.26 -7.39 -11.25
C VAL A 200 30.01 -6.24 -10.28
N MET A 201 30.48 -5.05 -10.61
CA MET A 201 30.23 -3.84 -9.83
C MET A 201 28.76 -3.45 -9.85
N LEU A 202 28.09 -3.48 -11.01
CA LEU A 202 26.66 -3.21 -11.11
C LEU A 202 25.84 -4.24 -10.36
N ASP A 203 26.21 -5.53 -10.41
CA ASP A 203 25.57 -6.59 -9.64
C ASP A 203 25.76 -6.39 -8.14
N TRP A 204 26.91 -5.91 -7.69
CA TRP A 204 27.16 -5.58 -6.27
C TRP A 204 26.46 -4.29 -5.81
N VAL A 205 26.41 -3.25 -6.65
CA VAL A 205 25.73 -1.98 -6.38
C VAL A 205 24.22 -2.15 -6.39
N LEU A 206 23.71 -2.94 -7.33
CA LEU A 206 22.29 -3.24 -7.44
C LEU A 206 21.93 -4.33 -6.43
N GLY A 207 22.49 -5.54 -6.51
CA GLY A 207 22.13 -6.69 -5.67
C GLY A 207 22.49 -6.59 -4.18
N GLY A 208 23.51 -5.80 -3.82
CA GLY A 208 24.02 -5.77 -2.45
C GLY A 208 24.72 -7.07 -2.04
N ASN A 209 25.20 -7.15 -0.79
CA ASN A 209 25.94 -8.31 -0.28
C ASN A 209 24.96 -9.43 0.14
N SER A 210 24.41 -10.12 -0.86
CA SER A 210 23.34 -11.11 -0.78
C SER A 210 23.69 -12.39 -0.01
N SER A 211 24.96 -12.67 0.24
CA SER A 211 25.43 -13.93 0.82
C SER A 211 25.30 -14.04 2.36
N LYS A 212 24.64 -13.11 3.05
CA LYS A 212 24.61 -13.03 4.53
C LYS A 212 23.21 -12.92 5.15
N LEU A 213 22.17 -13.31 4.43
CA LEU A 213 20.79 -12.94 4.76
C LEU A 213 19.93 -14.20 4.92
N GLU A 214 19.70 -14.62 6.17
CA GLU A 214 18.87 -15.78 6.51
C GLU A 214 17.56 -15.34 7.20
N GLY A 215 16.43 -15.90 6.75
CA GLY A 215 15.25 -16.06 7.61
C GLY A 215 13.91 -15.43 7.18
N ARG A 216 13.68 -14.95 5.95
CA ARG A 216 12.32 -14.57 5.48
C ARG A 216 12.00 -15.22 4.12
N SER A 217 10.74 -15.08 3.69
CA SER A 217 10.13 -15.86 2.61
C SER A 217 10.63 -15.41 1.24
N LEU A 218 11.22 -16.36 0.52
CA LEU A 218 12.11 -16.27 -0.64
C LEU A 218 11.60 -15.53 -1.90
N SER A 219 10.34 -15.10 -1.98
CA SER A 219 9.81 -14.41 -3.17
C SER A 219 8.44 -13.74 -2.93
N CYS A 220 8.11 -12.70 -3.72
CA CYS A 220 6.74 -12.21 -3.84
C CYS A 220 5.90 -13.26 -4.59
N ARG A 221 5.09 -14.01 -3.84
CA ARG A 221 4.21 -15.06 -4.38
C ARG A 221 3.01 -14.40 -5.07
N LEU A 222 2.41 -15.07 -6.06
CA LEU A 222 1.13 -14.60 -6.61
C LEU A 222 -0.01 -14.59 -5.58
N SER A 223 0.11 -15.35 -4.49
CA SER A 223 -0.79 -15.25 -3.34
C SER A 223 -0.75 -13.88 -2.65
N ASP A 224 0.34 -13.14 -2.82
CA ASP A 224 0.53 -11.81 -2.23
C ASP A 224 0.05 -10.69 -3.17
N LYS A 225 -0.54 -11.06 -4.31
CA LYS A 225 -1.09 -10.13 -5.31
C LYS A 225 -2.14 -9.23 -4.65
N ALA A 226 -2.06 -7.93 -4.95
CA ALA A 226 -3.06 -6.97 -4.53
C ALA A 226 -4.46 -7.37 -5.03
N ASN A 227 -5.46 -7.16 -4.19
CA ASN A 227 -6.85 -7.52 -4.46
C ASN A 227 -7.34 -6.88 -5.78
N ASP A 228 -8.06 -7.64 -6.60
CA ASP A 228 -8.54 -7.23 -7.93
C ASP A 228 -9.81 -6.35 -7.88
N GLN A 229 -10.42 -6.21 -6.71
CA GLN A 229 -11.64 -5.42 -6.48
C GLN A 229 -11.42 -3.91 -6.49
N LEU A 230 -10.22 -3.42 -6.82
CA LEU A 230 -9.88 -2.00 -6.79
C LEU A 230 -10.90 -1.12 -7.55
N ARG A 231 -11.35 -1.56 -8.75
CA ARG A 231 -12.37 -0.81 -9.51
C ARG A 231 -13.68 -0.65 -8.75
N ARG A 232 -14.11 -1.69 -8.03
CA ARG A 232 -15.32 -1.64 -7.20
C ARG A 232 -15.15 -0.65 -6.06
N TRP A 233 -13.98 -0.63 -5.43
CA TRP A 233 -13.66 0.26 -4.32
C TRP A 233 -13.56 1.74 -4.69
N PHE A 234 -13.38 2.09 -5.97
CA PHE A 234 -13.46 3.48 -6.44
C PHE A 234 -14.88 4.01 -6.62
N VAL A 235 -15.88 3.12 -6.61
CA VAL A 235 -17.29 3.46 -6.85
C VAL A 235 -18.16 3.22 -5.59
N ASP A 236 -17.78 2.23 -4.78
CA ASP A 236 -18.50 1.79 -3.58
C ASP A 236 -17.60 1.95 -2.35
N ASP A 237 -17.74 3.10 -1.68
CA ASP A 237 -16.99 3.44 -0.47
C ASP A 237 -17.22 2.42 0.66
N ASP A 238 -18.43 1.88 0.77
CA ASP A 238 -18.71 0.84 1.76
C ASP A 238 -17.97 -0.46 1.42
N ALA A 239 -17.83 -0.83 0.14
CA ALA A 239 -17.02 -1.99 -0.24
C ALA A 239 -15.53 -1.76 0.06
N LEU A 240 -15.03 -0.54 -0.13
CA LEU A 240 -13.68 -0.17 0.27
C LEU A 240 -13.51 -0.31 1.78
N GLU A 241 -14.41 0.27 2.57
CA GLU A 241 -14.35 0.21 4.04
C GLU A 241 -14.42 -1.21 4.60
N ARG A 242 -15.27 -2.07 4.01
CA ARG A 242 -15.33 -3.50 4.38
C ARG A 242 -14.01 -4.22 4.09
N SER A 243 -13.30 -3.84 3.02
CA SER A 243 -12.01 -4.44 2.65
C SER A 243 -10.82 -3.96 3.49
N LEU A 244 -10.96 -2.83 4.21
CA LEU A 244 -9.89 -2.27 5.03
C LEU A 244 -9.45 -3.29 6.09
N ASN A 245 -8.18 -3.68 6.05
CA ASN A 245 -7.56 -4.50 7.07
C ASN A 245 -6.96 -3.60 8.17
N GLY A 246 -7.82 -3.17 9.10
CA GLY A 246 -7.44 -2.29 10.21
C GLY A 246 -8.39 -2.42 11.40
N GLU A 247 -7.90 -2.00 12.57
CA GLU A 247 -8.67 -1.94 13.81
C GLU A 247 -9.36 -0.58 13.91
N TRP A 248 -10.61 -0.57 14.37
CA TRP A 248 -11.42 0.63 14.50
C TRP A 248 -11.31 1.18 15.91
N PHE A 249 -11.11 2.48 16.03
CA PHE A 249 -10.95 3.18 17.29
C PHE A 249 -11.86 4.41 17.36
N LEU A 250 -12.44 4.64 18.52
CA LEU A 250 -13.04 5.92 18.91
C LEU A 250 -11.99 6.72 19.67
N LEU A 251 -11.51 7.80 19.07
CA LEU A 251 -10.52 8.69 19.67
C LEU A 251 -11.21 9.89 20.30
N PRO A 252 -11.05 10.13 21.61
CA PRO A 252 -11.62 11.29 22.25
C PRO A 252 -11.10 12.59 21.60
N CYS A 253 -12.00 13.54 21.36
CA CYS A 253 -11.69 14.85 20.76
C CYS A 253 -12.20 15.97 21.67
N GLY A 254 -11.32 16.92 21.99
CA GLY A 254 -11.62 18.09 22.85
C GLY A 254 -10.69 18.18 24.07
N ASN A 255 -10.42 19.40 24.53
CA ASN A 255 -9.57 19.63 25.71
C ASN A 255 -10.22 19.20 27.03
N ASP A 256 -11.56 19.13 27.07
CA ASP A 256 -12.37 18.71 28.22
C ASP A 256 -12.86 17.25 28.11
N ALA A 257 -12.26 16.45 27.22
CA ALA A 257 -12.73 15.09 26.97
C ALA A 257 -12.62 14.21 28.23
N VAL A 258 -13.76 13.86 28.81
CA VAL A 258 -13.90 13.03 30.02
C VAL A 258 -13.27 11.64 29.85
N ALA A 259 -13.17 11.16 28.60
CA ALA A 259 -12.47 9.93 28.27
C ALA A 259 -11.07 10.24 27.74
N SER A 260 -10.03 9.86 28.47
CA SER A 260 -8.62 10.12 28.06
C SER A 260 -8.02 9.03 27.18
N GLN A 261 -8.68 7.86 27.04
CA GLN A 261 -8.14 6.72 26.30
C GLN A 261 -8.90 6.41 25.01
N PRO A 262 -8.19 6.05 23.92
CA PRO A 262 -8.76 5.44 22.73
C PRO A 262 -9.56 4.18 23.05
N ILE A 263 -10.76 4.06 22.48
CA ILE A 263 -11.61 2.87 22.65
C ILE A 263 -11.54 2.05 21.37
N GLY A 264 -11.08 0.80 21.46
CA GLY A 264 -11.07 -0.13 20.33
C GLY A 264 -12.44 -0.76 20.12
N LEU A 265 -12.91 -0.80 18.87
CA LEU A 265 -14.16 -1.46 18.47
C LEU A 265 -13.85 -2.84 17.90
N SER A 266 -14.61 -3.84 18.34
CA SER A 266 -14.51 -5.20 17.81
C SER A 266 -15.30 -5.33 16.51
N ARG A 267 -14.70 -5.96 15.50
CA ARG A 267 -15.42 -6.36 14.26
C ARG A 267 -16.22 -7.66 14.41
N ASP A 268 -16.16 -8.31 15.58
CA ASP A 268 -16.94 -9.52 15.88
C ASP A 268 -18.43 -9.16 16.04
N GLU A 269 -19.27 -9.66 15.14
CA GLU A 269 -20.72 -9.39 15.12
C GLU A 269 -21.42 -9.88 16.39
N ASN A 270 -20.86 -10.89 17.05
CA ASN A 270 -21.41 -11.47 18.27
C ASN A 270 -21.01 -10.71 19.55
N LYS A 271 -20.15 -9.68 19.42
CA LYS A 271 -19.66 -8.88 20.55
C LYS A 271 -20.00 -7.40 20.36
N PRO A 272 -21.28 -7.03 20.55
CA PRO A 272 -21.69 -5.63 20.53
C PRO A 272 -20.99 -4.83 21.65
N CYS A 273 -20.88 -3.52 21.47
CA CYS A 273 -20.41 -2.61 22.50
C CYS A 273 -21.57 -1.76 23.02
N VAL A 274 -21.70 -1.62 24.34
CA VAL A 274 -22.67 -0.70 24.96
C VAL A 274 -21.92 0.48 25.55
N VAL A 275 -22.40 1.68 25.27
CA VAL A 275 -21.88 2.95 25.76
C VAL A 275 -22.84 3.49 26.81
N GLY A 276 -22.32 3.84 27.98
CA GLY A 276 -23.11 4.39 29.07
C GLY A 276 -22.25 5.04 30.15
N SER A 277 -22.88 5.69 31.13
CA SER A 277 -22.16 6.27 32.26
C SER A 277 -21.75 5.28 33.34
N VAL A 278 -22.29 4.06 33.31
CA VAL A 278 -21.98 2.98 34.25
C VAL A 278 -21.62 1.71 33.50
N SER A 279 -20.81 0.84 34.12
CA SER A 279 -20.53 -0.49 33.57
C SER A 279 -21.78 -1.38 33.63
N GLN A 280 -22.07 -2.05 32.53
CA GLN A 280 -23.11 -3.08 32.45
C GLN A 280 -22.44 -4.44 32.64
N GLU A 281 -22.52 -5.01 33.85
CA GLU A 281 -21.90 -6.32 34.17
C GLU A 281 -22.65 -7.50 33.53
N ASP A 282 -23.95 -7.36 33.29
CA ASP A 282 -24.81 -8.42 32.73
C ASP A 282 -24.79 -8.47 31.18
N PHE A 283 -24.02 -7.60 30.52
CA PHE A 283 -24.01 -7.51 29.07
C PHE A 283 -22.94 -8.44 28.46
N PRO A 284 -23.28 -9.34 27.53
CA PRO A 284 -22.35 -10.33 26.96
C PRO A 284 -21.27 -9.74 26.02
N GLY A 285 -21.20 -8.41 25.91
CA GLY A 285 -20.29 -7.68 25.02
C GLY A 285 -19.36 -6.72 25.74
N MET A 286 -18.83 -5.74 25.03
CA MET A 286 -17.92 -4.74 25.61
C MET A 286 -18.72 -3.60 26.24
N SER A 287 -18.48 -3.29 27.52
CA SER A 287 -19.04 -2.11 28.18
C SER A 287 -18.05 -0.95 28.12
N ILE A 288 -18.44 0.15 27.49
CA ILE A 288 -17.70 1.40 27.40
C ILE A 288 -18.30 2.37 28.41
N VAL A 289 -17.51 2.72 29.44
CA VAL A 289 -17.95 3.60 30.52
C VAL A 289 -17.43 5.01 30.28
N ILE A 290 -18.33 5.97 30.15
CA ILE A 290 -18.02 7.40 30.02
C ILE A 290 -18.68 8.13 31.19
N PRO A 291 -17.93 8.45 32.27
CA PRO A 291 -18.49 9.00 33.50
C PRO A 291 -18.79 10.50 33.34
N ALA A 292 -19.78 10.83 32.51
CA ALA A 292 -20.20 12.19 32.23
C ALA A 292 -21.71 12.34 32.52
N PRO A 293 -22.15 13.45 33.14
CA PRO A 293 -23.57 13.63 33.51
C PRO A 293 -24.52 13.63 32.31
N GLN A 294 -24.04 14.03 31.14
CA GLN A 294 -24.80 14.04 29.88
C GLN A 294 -24.90 12.65 29.22
N VAL A 295 -24.21 11.64 29.73
CA VAL A 295 -24.28 10.27 29.23
C VAL A 295 -25.21 9.44 30.13
N SER A 296 -26.35 9.01 29.58
CA SER A 296 -27.28 8.11 30.25
C SER A 296 -26.63 6.77 30.66
N LYS A 297 -27.20 6.11 31.69
CA LYS A 297 -26.70 4.81 32.18
C LYS A 297 -26.54 3.76 31.07
N THR A 298 -27.51 3.72 30.16
CA THR A 298 -27.47 2.97 28.89
C THR A 298 -27.75 3.96 27.77
N HIS A 299 -26.71 4.52 27.16
CA HIS A 299 -26.85 5.64 26.23
C HIS A 299 -26.99 5.14 24.79
N ALA A 300 -26.05 4.33 24.32
CA ALA A 300 -26.04 3.83 22.95
C ALA A 300 -25.44 2.43 22.86
N ARG A 301 -25.69 1.75 21.75
CA ARG A 301 -25.11 0.46 21.40
C ARG A 301 -24.45 0.55 20.03
N ILE A 302 -23.21 0.06 19.95
CA ILE A 302 -22.45 -0.05 18.70
C ILE A 302 -22.38 -1.52 18.31
N THR A 303 -22.74 -1.82 17.07
CA THR A 303 -22.75 -3.18 16.52
C THR A 303 -22.01 -3.23 15.20
N CYS A 304 -21.24 -4.29 14.97
CA CYS A 304 -20.66 -4.59 13.67
C CYS A 304 -21.58 -5.57 12.94
N LYS A 305 -21.91 -5.29 11.67
CA LYS A 305 -22.65 -6.20 10.79
C LYS A 305 -22.11 -6.08 9.37
N ASP A 306 -21.79 -7.20 8.73
CA ASP A 306 -21.22 -7.26 7.38
C ASP A 306 -19.94 -6.41 7.22
N GLY A 307 -19.13 -6.34 8.28
CA GLY A 307 -17.90 -5.53 8.34
C GLY A 307 -18.12 -4.01 8.49
N ALA A 308 -19.37 -3.56 8.61
CA ALA A 308 -19.77 -2.17 8.82
C ALA A 308 -20.24 -1.91 10.25
N PHE A 309 -19.97 -0.72 10.78
CA PHE A 309 -20.39 -0.33 12.12
C PHE A 309 -21.65 0.52 12.12
N TYR A 310 -22.54 0.21 13.06
CA TYR A 310 -23.80 0.89 13.29
C TYR A 310 -23.90 1.32 14.74
N LEU A 311 -24.46 2.50 14.96
CA LEU A 311 -24.77 3.07 16.26
C LEU A 311 -26.28 3.12 16.45
N ILE A 312 -26.76 2.64 17.59
CA ILE A 312 -28.16 2.66 17.98
C ILE A 312 -28.26 3.45 19.28
N ASP A 313 -28.93 4.60 19.25
CA ASP A 313 -29.25 5.36 20.45
C ASP A 313 -30.33 4.62 21.25
N LEU A 314 -30.09 4.30 22.52
CA LEU A 314 -31.01 3.53 23.37
C LEU A 314 -32.01 4.43 24.11
N ARG A 315 -32.57 5.41 23.39
CA ARG A 315 -33.42 6.48 23.95
C ARG A 315 -32.70 7.25 25.05
N SER A 316 -31.48 7.68 24.74
CA SER A 316 -30.72 8.49 25.69
C SER A 316 -31.42 9.83 25.95
N GLU A 317 -31.25 10.35 27.16
CA GLU A 317 -31.90 11.58 27.61
C GLU A 317 -31.47 12.80 26.77
N HIS A 318 -30.17 12.89 26.48
CA HIS A 318 -29.58 14.01 25.73
C HIS A 318 -29.37 13.72 24.24
N GLY A 319 -29.62 12.49 23.78
CA GLY A 319 -29.44 12.06 22.39
C GLY A 319 -27.98 11.78 22.01
N THR A 320 -27.82 11.01 20.94
CA THR A 320 -26.53 10.82 20.24
C THR A 320 -26.55 11.59 18.91
N PHE A 321 -25.45 12.26 18.58
CA PHE A 321 -25.29 12.99 17.33
C PHE A 321 -24.07 12.50 16.55
N ILE A 322 -24.17 12.53 15.22
CA ILE A 322 -23.07 12.18 14.32
C ILE A 322 -22.81 13.40 13.45
N THR A 323 -21.53 13.76 13.31
CA THR A 323 -21.06 14.77 12.38
C THR A 323 -20.22 14.08 11.31
N ASP A 324 -20.66 14.19 10.06
CA ASP A 324 -19.95 13.60 8.92
C ASP A 324 -18.66 14.37 8.57
N ILE A 325 -17.91 13.86 7.59
CA ILE A 325 -16.68 14.50 7.10
C ILE A 325 -16.90 15.89 6.48
N GLU A 326 -18.11 16.16 5.99
CA GLU A 326 -18.54 17.45 5.43
C GLU A 326 -18.93 18.45 6.52
N GLY A 327 -18.99 18.01 7.78
CA GLY A 327 -19.34 18.84 8.94
C GLY A 327 -20.84 18.93 9.20
N ARG A 328 -21.69 18.16 8.51
CA ARG A 328 -23.13 18.12 8.76
C ARG A 328 -23.40 17.29 10.01
N ARG A 329 -23.98 17.94 11.01
CA ARG A 329 -24.38 17.32 12.28
C ARG A 329 -25.84 16.92 12.25
N TYR A 330 -26.12 15.66 12.52
CA TYR A 330 -27.49 15.12 12.63
C TYR A 330 -27.65 14.23 13.86
N ARG A 331 -28.89 14.10 14.35
CA ARG A 331 -29.21 13.28 15.51
C ARG A 331 -29.49 11.84 15.06
N ALA A 332 -28.85 10.87 15.70
CA ALA A 332 -29.16 9.46 15.47
C ALA A 332 -30.58 9.16 16.00
N PRO A 333 -31.48 8.58 15.19
CA PRO A 333 -32.83 8.30 15.64
C PRO A 333 -32.84 7.25 16.77
N PRO A 334 -33.65 7.44 17.83
CA PRO A 334 -33.72 6.47 18.93
C PRO A 334 -34.17 5.08 18.44
N ASN A 335 -33.49 4.04 18.93
CA ASN A 335 -33.70 2.62 18.61
C ASN A 335 -33.57 2.26 17.12
N PHE A 336 -32.95 3.12 16.31
CA PHE A 336 -32.71 2.85 14.89
C PHE A 336 -31.19 2.74 14.61
N PRO A 337 -30.74 1.72 13.87
CA PRO A 337 -29.33 1.58 13.51
C PRO A 337 -28.92 2.68 12.54
N THR A 338 -27.96 3.50 12.96
CA THR A 338 -27.39 4.59 12.19
C THR A 338 -25.97 4.23 11.79
N ARG A 339 -25.69 4.20 10.49
CA ARG A 339 -24.35 3.92 9.96
C ARG A 339 -23.41 5.10 10.26
N PHE A 340 -22.16 4.80 10.63
CA PHE A 340 -21.11 5.82 10.78
C PHE A 340 -19.81 5.38 10.09
N HIS A 341 -19.09 6.33 9.52
CA HIS A 341 -17.94 6.12 8.65
C HIS A 341 -16.62 6.51 9.35
N PRO A 342 -15.46 6.10 8.82
CA PRO A 342 -14.18 6.61 9.26
C PRO A 342 -14.14 8.13 9.16
N SER A 343 -13.53 8.79 10.15
CA SER A 343 -13.45 10.25 10.30
C SER A 343 -14.69 10.95 10.84
N ASP A 344 -15.84 10.28 10.90
CA ASP A 344 -17.03 10.82 11.56
C ASP A 344 -16.74 11.16 13.03
N MET A 345 -17.47 12.15 13.54
CA MET A 345 -17.44 12.51 14.95
C MET A 345 -18.76 12.11 15.60
N ILE A 346 -18.69 11.22 16.60
CA ILE A 346 -19.82 10.77 17.38
C ILE A 346 -19.84 11.56 18.69
N GLU A 347 -20.94 12.23 18.96
CA GLU A 347 -21.19 13.01 20.16
C GLU A 347 -22.26 12.31 21.02
N PHE A 348 -21.92 11.98 22.26
CA PHE A 348 -22.86 11.42 23.23
C PHE A 348 -23.35 12.53 24.16
N GLY A 349 -24.60 12.95 23.99
CA GLY A 349 -25.16 14.15 24.61
C GLY A 349 -25.25 15.34 23.64
N SER A 350 -25.62 16.51 24.16
CA SER A 350 -25.95 17.69 23.35
C SER A 350 -25.01 18.89 23.54
N ASP A 351 -23.97 18.75 24.37
CA ASP A 351 -23.14 19.87 24.85
C ASP A 351 -21.72 19.90 24.27
N LYS A 352 -21.42 19.05 23.27
CA LYS A 352 -20.11 18.93 22.61
C LYS A 352 -18.94 18.56 23.54
N LYS A 353 -19.19 18.08 24.76
CA LYS A 353 -18.10 17.71 25.69
C LYS A 353 -17.62 16.27 25.53
N VAL A 354 -18.49 15.38 25.07
CA VAL A 354 -18.16 13.96 24.87
C VAL A 354 -18.22 13.67 23.37
N ILE A 355 -17.10 13.97 22.69
CA ILE A 355 -16.95 13.76 21.26
C ILE A 355 -15.86 12.73 21.02
N PHE A 356 -16.14 11.77 20.15
CA PHE A 356 -15.17 10.80 19.66
C PHE A 356 -15.06 10.86 18.15
N ARG A 357 -13.84 10.93 17.64
CA ARG A 357 -13.55 10.75 16.22
C ARG A 357 -13.31 9.29 15.90
N VAL A 358 -14.00 8.78 14.90
CA VAL A 358 -13.81 7.43 14.39
C VAL A 358 -12.51 7.39 13.57
N LYS A 359 -11.58 6.50 13.93
CA LYS A 359 -10.36 6.26 13.15
C LYS A 359 -10.12 4.77 12.93
N VAL A 360 -9.60 4.44 11.75
CA VAL A 360 -9.13 3.09 11.42
C VAL A 360 -7.61 3.11 11.41
N MET A 361 -6.98 2.24 12.21
CA MET A 361 -5.53 2.18 12.36
C MET A 361 -5.03 0.74 12.25
N ARG A 362 -3.85 0.55 11.65
CA ARG A 362 -3.23 -0.79 11.51
C ARG A 362 -2.55 -1.27 12.80
N SER A 363 -2.21 -0.34 13.69
CA SER A 363 -1.62 -0.61 15.00
C SER A 363 -2.32 0.23 16.05
N PRO A 364 -2.51 -0.29 17.28
CA PRO A 364 -3.12 0.47 18.35
C PRO A 364 -2.32 1.74 18.65
N PRO A 365 -2.98 2.83 19.07
CA PRO A 365 -2.31 4.06 19.46
C PRO A 365 -1.35 3.80 20.64
N LYS A 366 -0.14 4.38 20.57
CA LYS A 366 0.85 4.32 21.66
C LYS A 366 0.30 5.10 22.85
N ILE A 367 -0.13 4.39 23.89
CA ILE A 367 -0.49 4.99 25.18
C ILE A 367 0.81 5.24 25.95
N SER A 368 1.02 6.44 26.49
CA SER A 368 2.18 6.75 27.33
C SER A 368 2.20 5.87 28.59
N GLU A 369 3.36 5.30 28.93
CA GLU A 369 3.63 4.25 29.93
C GLU A 369 3.30 4.56 31.41
N LYS A 370 2.28 5.37 31.73
CA LYS A 370 1.94 5.67 33.15
C LYS A 370 0.89 4.75 33.80
N ASP A 371 0.19 3.89 33.05
CA ASP A 371 -0.91 3.06 33.58
C ASP A 371 -0.76 1.53 33.34
N GLU A 372 0.45 1.03 33.06
CA GLU A 372 0.67 -0.41 32.75
C GLU A 372 0.59 -1.35 33.98
N GLY A 373 0.32 -0.85 35.18
CA GLY A 373 0.26 -1.65 36.40
C GLY A 373 -0.88 -2.68 36.45
N GLN A 374 -2.02 -2.41 35.80
CA GLN A 374 -3.26 -3.17 36.06
C GLN A 374 -3.73 -4.09 34.90
N ARG A 375 -3.08 -4.08 33.72
CA ARG A 375 -3.60 -4.73 32.50
C ARG A 375 -2.93 -6.06 32.10
N ARG A 376 -1.93 -6.55 32.83
CA ARG A 376 -1.22 -7.78 32.46
C ARG A 376 -2.05 -9.08 32.54
N HIS A 377 -3.27 -9.06 33.08
CA HIS A 377 -4.10 -10.27 33.20
C HIS A 377 -5.15 -10.48 32.09
N VAL A 378 -5.49 -9.47 31.27
CA VAL A 378 -6.59 -9.57 30.27
C VAL A 378 -6.06 -9.69 28.83
N MET A 379 -4.88 -9.15 28.54
CA MET A 379 -4.29 -9.17 27.19
C MET A 379 -3.63 -10.50 26.81
N ASP A 380 -3.32 -11.36 27.79
CA ASP A 380 -2.63 -12.63 27.54
C ASP A 380 -3.58 -13.76 27.10
N ALA A 381 -4.88 -13.63 27.41
CA ALA A 381 -5.89 -14.58 26.97
C ALA A 381 -6.10 -14.53 25.45
N ASN A 382 -6.11 -13.34 24.84
CA ASN A 382 -6.38 -13.19 23.40
C ASN A 382 -5.19 -13.53 22.49
N ARG A 383 -3.95 -13.52 23.00
CA ARG A 383 -2.78 -14.04 22.27
C ARG A 383 -2.69 -15.55 22.31
N ARG A 384 -3.10 -16.17 23.43
CA ARG A 384 -3.03 -17.64 23.59
C ARG A 384 -4.00 -18.39 22.68
N TRP A 385 -5.16 -17.82 22.36
CA TRP A 385 -6.12 -18.45 21.42
C TRP A 385 -5.75 -18.30 19.94
N ARG A 386 -4.94 -17.31 19.57
CA ARG A 386 -4.51 -17.12 18.17
C ARG A 386 -3.42 -18.12 17.73
N LEU A 387 -2.81 -18.83 18.69
CA LEU A 387 -1.83 -19.90 18.44
C LEU A 387 -2.46 -21.30 18.34
N HIS A 388 -3.78 -21.45 18.56
CA HIS A 388 -4.46 -22.75 18.47
C HIS A 388 -5.21 -23.00 17.15
N VAL A 389 -5.28 -22.01 16.24
CA VAL A 389 -5.92 -22.16 14.91
C VAL A 389 -4.91 -22.36 13.78
N ILE A 390 -3.61 -22.28 14.07
CA ILE A 390 -2.56 -22.70 13.12
C ILE A 390 -1.91 -23.93 13.73
N GLY A 391 -2.29 -25.11 13.22
CA GLY A 391 -1.76 -26.39 13.63
C GLY A 391 -0.25 -26.48 13.40
N LEU A 392 0.52 -26.10 14.40
CA LEU A 392 1.92 -26.46 14.56
C LEU A 392 2.07 -27.13 15.93
N LYS A 393 2.14 -28.46 15.90
CA LYS A 393 2.53 -29.28 17.06
C LYS A 393 3.89 -28.78 17.56
N SER A 394 3.91 -28.22 18.75
CA SER A 394 5.13 -28.07 19.54
C SER A 394 5.57 -29.46 19.97
N GLY A 395 6.73 -29.90 19.48
CA GLY A 395 7.41 -31.10 19.93
C GLY A 395 8.83 -30.75 20.29
N SER A 396 9.13 -30.67 21.59
CA SER A 396 10.24 -31.39 22.21
C SER A 396 10.28 -31.05 23.69
N ASP A 397 9.77 -31.98 24.49
CA ASP A 397 10.00 -32.06 25.92
C ASP A 397 11.38 -32.69 26.19
N ARG A 398 12.06 -32.15 27.21
CA ARG A 398 13.12 -32.74 28.06
C ARG A 398 14.47 -33.09 27.41
N ILE A 399 15.56 -32.60 28.02
CA ILE A 399 16.43 -33.40 28.92
C ILE A 399 17.12 -32.45 29.91
N ILE A 400 17.14 -32.89 31.17
CA ILE A 400 17.81 -32.33 32.35
C ILE A 400 19.17 -33.05 32.51
N GLY A 401 20.21 -32.35 32.98
CA GLY A 401 21.46 -32.92 33.51
C GLY A 401 22.70 -32.23 32.93
N ALA A 402 23.39 -31.31 33.62
CA ALA A 402 24.26 -31.46 34.81
C ALA A 402 25.67 -32.02 34.49
N GLN A 403 26.68 -31.25 34.94
CA GLN A 403 28.13 -31.56 35.05
C GLN A 403 28.88 -31.68 33.70
N LYS A 404 30.07 -31.09 33.50
CA LYS A 404 31.13 -30.63 34.39
C LYS A 404 31.97 -29.56 33.69
#